data_AF-A0A6F8YWG4-F1
#
_entry.id   AF-A0A6F8YWG4-F1
#
_cell.length_a   1.000
_cell.length_b   1.000
_cell.length_c   1.000
_cell.angle_alpha   90.00
_cell.angle_beta   90.00
_cell.angle_gamma   90.00
#
_symmetry.space_group_name_H-M   'P 1'
#
loop_
_entity.id
_entity.type
_entity.pdbx_description
1 polymer ?
#
loop_
_entity_poly.entity_id
_entity_poly.type
_entity_poly.pdbx_seq_one_letter_code
_entity_poly.pdbx_strand_id
1 'polypeptide(L)'
;MVQHRDLVTSVAEHIGVSVEDARRAAEATIATLVRTVDEPQRQQVLDAVPALLAENAAAAPGPAWDEDDFVAEVSWLTGTAPEEARARVQAVLFILSRQEPELLGELELPGDIRDLISDPAPGGGITGPRGQTARLTDDELAAALANLPYWTGGHRAIRRTVQLPEDNLGRVLERIERLRDEMGRAPDVERDGDTATLTVYTRSVGAVTRLDVDLARRVDAALIEAGAGMYAP
;
A
#
# COMPACT_ATOMS: atom_id res chain seq x y z
N MET A 1 -26.33 7.42 11.01
CA MET A 1 -26.28 8.89 10.95
C MET A 1 -25.16 9.41 11.83
N VAL A 2 -23.93 9.17 11.38
CA VAL A 2 -22.73 9.83 11.89
C VAL A 2 -22.84 11.33 11.69
N GLN A 3 -22.43 12.14 12.68
CA GLN A 3 -22.26 13.57 12.44
C GLN A 3 -20.99 13.78 11.62
N HIS A 4 -21.11 14.48 10.49
CA HIS A 4 -20.01 14.91 9.61
C HIS A 4 -18.72 15.32 10.35
N ARG A 5 -18.85 16.04 11.47
CA ARG A 5 -17.71 16.48 12.29
C ARG A 5 -16.90 15.30 12.84
N ASP A 6 -17.56 14.22 13.21
CA ASP A 6 -16.92 13.06 13.87
C ASP A 6 -16.08 12.25 12.88
N LEU A 7 -16.54 12.10 11.62
CA LEU A 7 -15.75 11.47 10.56
C LEU A 7 -14.48 12.28 10.25
N VAL A 8 -14.64 13.59 9.98
CA VAL A 8 -13.52 14.46 9.63
C VAL A 8 -12.50 14.55 10.77
N THR A 9 -12.97 14.69 12.02
CA THR A 9 -12.08 14.71 13.19
C THR A 9 -11.36 13.37 13.36
N SER A 10 -12.06 12.25 13.24
CA SER A 10 -11.45 10.91 13.34
C SER A 10 -10.39 10.69 12.25
N VAL A 11 -10.64 11.15 11.02
CA VAL A 11 -9.65 11.09 9.92
C VAL A 11 -8.45 11.98 10.23
N ALA A 12 -8.67 13.24 10.63
CA ALA A 12 -7.59 14.16 10.97
C ALA A 12 -6.66 13.61 12.07
N GLU A 13 -7.24 13.03 13.11
CA GLU A 13 -6.49 12.36 14.19
C GLU A 13 -5.75 11.12 13.71
N HIS A 14 -6.36 10.32 12.81
CA HIS A 14 -5.80 9.05 12.36
C HIS A 14 -4.56 9.21 11.48
N ILE A 15 -4.51 10.23 10.60
CA ILE A 15 -3.38 10.47 9.69
C ILE A 15 -2.53 11.70 10.06
N GLY A 16 -2.85 12.39 11.15
CA GLY A 16 -2.07 13.52 11.67
C GLY A 16 -2.07 14.77 10.77
N VAL A 17 -3.18 15.04 10.07
CA VAL A 17 -3.33 16.19 9.17
C VAL A 17 -4.28 17.25 9.75
N SER A 18 -4.36 18.42 9.11
CA SER A 18 -5.33 19.44 9.53
C SER A 18 -6.77 18.96 9.31
N VAL A 19 -7.70 19.45 10.13
CA VAL A 19 -9.14 19.17 9.98
C VAL A 19 -9.66 19.58 8.59
N GLU A 20 -9.08 20.65 8.02
CA GLU A 20 -9.43 21.13 6.69
C GLU A 20 -8.95 20.18 5.58
N ASP A 21 -7.73 19.64 5.71
CA ASP A 21 -7.19 18.66 4.77
C ASP A 21 -7.90 17.31 4.87
N ALA A 22 -8.22 16.87 6.10
CA ALA A 22 -9.03 15.69 6.35
C ALA A 22 -10.43 15.83 5.75
N ARG A 23 -11.03 17.02 5.85
CA ARG A 23 -12.32 17.32 5.24
C ARG A 23 -12.24 17.23 3.72
N ARG A 24 -11.28 17.90 3.08
CA ARG A 24 -11.08 17.83 1.63
C ARG A 24 -10.85 16.40 1.15
N ALA A 25 -10.06 15.63 1.88
CA ALA A 25 -9.83 14.21 1.59
C ALA A 25 -11.12 13.38 1.68
N ALA A 26 -11.92 13.60 2.72
CA ALA A 26 -13.20 12.90 2.88
C ALA A 26 -14.19 13.27 1.77
N GLU A 27 -14.34 14.55 1.45
CA GLU A 27 -15.21 15.05 0.38
C GLU A 27 -14.79 14.49 -0.99
N ALA A 28 -13.50 14.53 -1.31
CA ALA A 28 -12.97 13.98 -2.56
C ALA A 28 -13.17 12.46 -2.65
N THR A 29 -12.84 11.72 -1.59
CA THR A 29 -12.97 10.25 -1.56
C THR A 29 -14.41 9.81 -1.76
N ILE A 30 -15.37 10.44 -1.08
CA ILE A 30 -16.79 10.09 -1.19
C ILE A 30 -17.33 10.49 -2.58
N ALA A 31 -16.92 11.63 -3.13
CA ALA A 31 -17.29 12.04 -4.49
C ALA A 31 -16.77 11.04 -5.54
N THR A 32 -15.54 10.54 -5.38
CA THR A 32 -14.99 9.48 -6.25
C THR A 32 -15.75 8.16 -6.06
N LEU A 33 -16.09 7.78 -4.84
CA LEU A 33 -16.87 6.57 -4.55
C LEU A 33 -18.26 6.58 -5.22
N VAL A 34 -18.98 7.69 -5.14
CA VAL A 34 -20.29 7.92 -5.78
C VAL A 34 -20.24 7.72 -7.31
N ARG A 35 -19.09 7.93 -7.93
CA ARG A 35 -18.87 7.75 -9.37
C ARG A 35 -18.49 6.31 -9.75
N THR A 36 -18.06 5.49 -8.79
CA THR A 36 -17.75 4.06 -9.01
C THR A 36 -18.96 3.15 -8.89
N VAL A 37 -19.99 3.59 -8.16
CA VAL A 37 -21.20 2.80 -7.88
C VAL A 37 -22.33 3.14 -8.85
N ASP A 38 -23.27 2.22 -8.99
CA ASP A 38 -24.44 2.39 -9.85
C ASP A 38 -25.43 3.43 -9.29
N GLU A 39 -26.43 3.84 -10.08
CA GLU A 39 -27.39 4.87 -9.69
C GLU A 39 -28.15 4.59 -8.36
N PRO A 40 -28.67 3.37 -8.10
CA PRO A 40 -29.34 3.09 -6.83
C PRO A 40 -28.38 3.14 -5.64
N GLN A 41 -27.15 2.61 -5.75
CA GLN A 41 -26.14 2.70 -4.70
C GLN A 41 -25.64 4.13 -4.50
N ARG A 42 -25.55 4.90 -5.58
CA ARG A 42 -25.20 6.32 -5.53
C ARG A 42 -26.16 7.10 -4.65
N GLN A 43 -27.47 6.85 -4.81
CA GLN A 43 -28.49 7.50 -4.00
C GLN A 43 -28.38 7.10 -2.52
N GLN A 44 -28.07 5.84 -2.22
CA GLN A 44 -27.83 5.39 -0.84
C GLN A 44 -26.67 6.14 -0.18
N VAL A 45 -25.55 6.34 -0.89
CA VAL A 45 -24.41 7.12 -0.38
C VAL A 45 -24.77 8.60 -0.21
N LEU A 46 -25.51 9.18 -1.15
CA LEU A 46 -25.98 10.57 -1.09
C LEU A 46 -26.92 10.82 0.09
N ASP A 47 -27.82 9.88 0.39
CA ASP A 47 -28.76 9.97 1.51
C ASP A 47 -28.04 9.80 2.86
N ALA A 48 -27.02 8.96 2.92
CA ALA A 48 -26.22 8.72 4.13
C ALA A 48 -25.25 9.87 4.42
N VAL A 49 -24.68 10.51 3.39
CA VAL A 49 -23.62 11.51 3.54
C VAL A 49 -23.85 12.80 2.72
N PRO A 50 -25.02 13.46 2.85
CA PRO A 50 -25.41 14.58 1.97
C PRO A 50 -24.53 15.82 2.14
N ALA A 51 -23.96 16.04 3.32
CA ALA A 51 -23.17 17.24 3.62
C ALA A 51 -21.75 17.23 3.01
N LEU A 52 -21.15 16.05 2.78
CA LEU A 52 -19.80 15.93 2.20
C LEU A 52 -19.80 15.95 0.66
N LEU A 53 -20.99 15.88 0.06
CA LEU A 53 -21.19 15.71 -1.38
C LEU A 53 -21.68 16.99 -2.08
N ALA A 54 -21.95 18.05 -1.32
CA ALA A 54 -22.63 19.26 -1.79
C ALA A 54 -21.92 20.00 -2.94
N GLU A 55 -20.59 19.90 -3.06
CA GLU A 55 -19.84 20.61 -4.11
C GLU A 55 -19.34 19.71 -5.26
N ASN A 56 -19.21 18.39 -5.06
CA ASN A 56 -18.55 17.49 -6.01
C ASN A 56 -19.42 16.31 -6.52
N ALA A 57 -20.66 16.14 -6.06
CA ALA A 57 -21.52 15.01 -6.44
C ALA A 57 -22.10 15.07 -7.86
N ALA A 58 -22.09 16.24 -8.51
CA ALA A 58 -22.73 16.44 -9.81
C ALA A 58 -21.90 15.93 -11.00
N ALA A 59 -20.75 15.30 -10.75
CA ALA A 59 -19.85 14.87 -11.80
C ALA A 59 -20.29 13.54 -12.42
N ALA A 60 -20.15 13.41 -13.74
CA ALA A 60 -20.58 12.23 -14.49
C ALA A 60 -19.97 10.93 -13.92
N PRO A 61 -20.61 9.76 -14.06
CA PRO A 61 -20.02 8.48 -13.64
C PRO A 61 -18.62 8.31 -14.21
N GLY A 62 -17.71 7.75 -13.40
CA GLY A 62 -16.36 7.41 -13.85
C GLY A 62 -16.40 6.22 -14.81
N PRO A 63 -15.33 5.99 -15.60
CA PRO A 63 -15.09 4.68 -16.21
C PRO A 63 -14.94 3.59 -15.13
N ALA A 64 -14.76 2.33 -15.54
CA ALA A 64 -14.43 1.24 -14.61
C ALA A 64 -13.04 1.45 -14.00
N TRP A 65 -12.98 2.28 -12.96
CA TRP A 65 -11.76 2.65 -12.26
C TRP A 65 -11.20 1.47 -11.47
N ASP A 66 -9.89 1.26 -11.62
CA ASP A 66 -9.11 0.47 -10.69
C ASP A 66 -8.68 1.33 -9.48
N GLU A 67 -7.90 0.74 -8.58
CA GLU A 67 -7.39 1.42 -7.39
C GLU A 67 -6.52 2.66 -7.75
N ASP A 68 -5.68 2.55 -8.79
CA ASP A 68 -4.75 3.61 -9.17
C ASP A 68 -5.50 4.79 -9.81
N ASP A 69 -6.50 4.52 -10.64
CA ASP A 69 -7.40 5.53 -11.19
C ASP A 69 -8.19 6.26 -10.09
N PHE A 70 -8.68 5.51 -9.10
CA PHE A 70 -9.41 6.09 -7.95
C PHE A 70 -8.51 7.03 -7.14
N VAL A 71 -7.29 6.60 -6.85
CA VAL A 71 -6.31 7.40 -6.10
C VAL A 71 -5.85 8.61 -6.92
N ALA A 72 -5.64 8.45 -8.23
CA ALA A 72 -5.26 9.54 -9.12
C ALA A 72 -6.34 10.64 -9.18
N GLU A 73 -7.63 10.25 -9.22
CA GLU A 73 -8.74 11.21 -9.17
C GLU A 73 -8.76 11.98 -7.85
N VAL A 74 -8.59 11.31 -6.71
CA VAL A 74 -8.55 11.97 -5.39
C VAL A 74 -7.31 12.86 -5.24
N SER A 75 -6.16 12.43 -5.78
CA SER A 75 -4.93 13.22 -5.86
C SER A 75 -5.17 14.52 -6.64
N TRP A 76 -5.83 14.42 -7.80
CA TRP A 76 -6.18 15.58 -8.63
C TRP A 76 -7.14 16.52 -7.92
N LEU A 77 -8.20 16.00 -7.29
CA LEU A 77 -9.20 16.79 -6.56
C LEU A 77 -8.63 17.52 -5.34
N THR A 78 -7.65 16.92 -4.66
CA THR A 78 -7.07 17.48 -3.43
C THR A 78 -5.76 18.23 -3.65
N GLY A 79 -5.17 18.16 -4.84
CA GLY A 79 -3.86 18.73 -5.15
C GLY A 79 -2.71 18.08 -4.38
N THR A 80 -2.86 16.82 -3.96
CA THR A 80 -1.86 16.09 -3.18
C THR A 80 -1.11 15.06 -4.02
N ALA A 81 0.08 14.65 -3.57
CA ALA A 81 0.83 13.59 -4.27
C ALA A 81 0.06 12.25 -4.22
N PRO A 82 0.17 11.37 -5.23
CA PRO A 82 -0.58 10.12 -5.30
C PRO A 82 -0.42 9.22 -4.06
N GLU A 83 0.80 9.12 -3.51
CA GLU A 83 1.06 8.35 -2.28
C GLU A 83 0.30 8.90 -1.07
N GLU A 84 0.21 10.23 -0.97
CA GLU A 84 -0.50 10.92 0.10
C GLU A 84 -2.01 10.81 -0.06
N ALA A 85 -2.50 10.92 -1.30
CA ALA A 85 -3.90 10.70 -1.65
C ALA A 85 -4.34 9.28 -1.29
N ARG A 86 -3.51 8.26 -1.58
CA ARG A 86 -3.77 6.86 -1.22
C ARG A 86 -3.95 6.69 0.29
N ALA A 87 -3.03 7.20 1.09
CA ALA A 87 -3.11 7.11 2.55
C ALA A 87 -4.37 7.80 3.09
N ARG A 88 -4.74 8.95 2.53
CA ARG A 88 -5.95 9.70 2.87
C ARG A 88 -7.22 8.94 2.51
N VAL A 89 -7.28 8.36 1.30
CA VAL A 89 -8.40 7.53 0.84
C VAL A 89 -8.61 6.34 1.77
N GLN A 90 -7.54 5.61 2.07
CA GLN A 90 -7.59 4.45 2.97
C GLN A 90 -8.11 4.84 4.36
N ALA A 91 -7.61 5.95 4.93
CA ALA A 91 -8.08 6.43 6.22
C ALA A 91 -9.58 6.79 6.22
N VAL A 92 -10.05 7.47 5.17
CA VAL A 92 -11.47 7.83 5.03
C VAL A 92 -12.34 6.58 4.92
N LEU A 93 -11.99 5.65 4.02
CA LEU A 93 -12.74 4.42 3.80
C LEU A 93 -12.74 3.52 5.04
N PHE A 94 -11.61 3.42 5.73
CA PHE A 94 -11.49 2.67 6.98
C PHE A 94 -12.40 3.24 8.08
N ILE A 95 -12.33 4.55 8.33
CA ILE A 95 -13.18 5.18 9.37
C ILE A 95 -14.65 5.08 8.98
N LEU A 96 -14.99 5.26 7.70
CA LEU A 96 -16.35 5.06 7.19
C LEU A 96 -16.83 3.63 7.42
N SER A 97 -15.99 2.61 7.18
CA SER A 97 -16.33 1.21 7.42
C SER A 97 -16.64 0.88 8.88
N ARG A 98 -15.98 1.57 9.82
CA ARG A 98 -16.19 1.39 11.25
C ARG A 98 -17.47 2.07 11.73
N GLN A 99 -17.81 3.21 11.14
CA GLN A 99 -18.92 4.02 11.59
C GLN A 99 -20.24 3.68 10.89
N GLU A 100 -20.19 3.32 9.61
CA GLU A 100 -21.35 2.95 8.76
C GLU A 100 -21.05 1.63 8.02
N PRO A 101 -20.91 0.49 8.75
CA PRO A 101 -20.56 -0.81 8.16
C PRO A 101 -21.62 -1.34 7.19
N GLU A 102 -22.90 -1.00 7.44
CA GLU A 102 -24.04 -1.39 6.60
C GLU A 102 -23.95 -0.71 5.23
N LEU A 103 -23.59 0.58 5.20
CA LEU A 103 -23.44 1.34 3.96
C LEU A 103 -22.39 0.70 3.04
N LEU A 104 -21.17 0.47 3.53
CA LEU A 104 -20.11 -0.14 2.70
C LEU A 104 -20.35 -1.63 2.41
N GLY A 105 -21.11 -2.32 3.25
CA GLY A 105 -21.49 -3.72 3.04
C GLY A 105 -22.44 -3.92 1.86
N GLU A 106 -23.29 -2.93 1.59
CA GLU A 106 -24.27 -2.95 0.48
C GLU A 106 -23.70 -2.44 -0.86
N LEU A 107 -22.54 -1.76 -0.84
CA LEU A 107 -21.90 -1.27 -2.06
C LEU A 107 -21.17 -2.37 -2.84
N GLU A 108 -21.47 -2.45 -4.12
CA GLU A 108 -20.75 -3.26 -5.09
C GLU A 108 -19.49 -2.52 -5.57
N LEU A 109 -18.46 -2.54 -4.71
CA LEU A 109 -17.16 -1.97 -5.05
C LEU A 109 -16.28 -2.99 -5.81
N PRO A 110 -15.51 -2.56 -6.82
CA PRO A 110 -14.43 -3.34 -7.42
C PRO A 110 -13.48 -3.91 -6.35
N GLY A 111 -12.92 -5.10 -6.61
CA GLY A 111 -12.04 -5.80 -5.66
C GLY A 111 -10.86 -4.94 -5.21
N ASP A 112 -10.20 -4.27 -6.15
CA ASP A 112 -9.04 -3.42 -5.89
C ASP A 112 -9.39 -2.21 -4.99
N ILE A 113 -10.61 -1.67 -5.11
CA ILE A 113 -11.11 -0.58 -4.26
C ILE A 113 -11.51 -1.11 -2.87
N ARG A 114 -12.06 -2.33 -2.81
CA ARG A 114 -12.40 -2.97 -1.53
C ARG A 114 -11.14 -3.25 -0.70
N ASP A 115 -10.00 -3.49 -1.34
CA ASP A 115 -8.72 -3.68 -0.66
C ASP A 115 -8.23 -2.41 0.06
N LEU A 116 -8.60 -1.21 -0.42
CA LEU A 116 -8.33 0.09 0.26
C LEU A 116 -9.05 0.24 1.61
N ILE A 117 -10.12 -0.52 1.86
CA ILE A 117 -10.90 -0.46 3.12
C ILE A 117 -10.15 -1.19 4.25
N SER A 118 -9.21 -2.07 3.89
CA SER A 118 -8.41 -2.80 4.87
C SER A 118 -7.47 -1.85 5.62
N ASP A 119 -7.58 -1.88 6.95
CA ASP A 119 -6.92 -1.01 7.93
C ASP A 119 -5.49 -0.57 7.54
N PRO A 120 -5.23 0.74 7.36
CA PRO A 120 -3.88 1.28 7.41
C PRO A 120 -3.42 1.38 8.87
N ALA A 121 -3.37 0.27 9.61
CA ALA A 121 -2.97 0.32 11.01
C ALA A 121 -1.49 0.70 11.13
N PRO A 122 -1.13 1.68 11.99
CA PRO A 122 0.23 1.76 12.50
C PRO A 122 0.51 0.44 13.23
N GLY A 123 1.58 -0.24 12.83
CA GLY A 123 1.69 -1.69 12.94
C GLY A 123 1.44 -2.31 14.33
N GLY A 124 1.11 -3.60 14.32
CA GLY A 124 1.17 -4.43 15.52
C GLY A 124 0.24 -5.63 15.46
N GLY A 125 0.82 -6.81 15.29
CA GLY A 125 0.17 -8.05 15.74
C GLY A 125 0.26 -9.22 14.77
N ILE A 126 1.17 -10.14 15.08
CA ILE A 126 1.09 -11.53 14.61
C ILE A 126 -0.26 -12.09 15.04
N THR A 127 -1.23 -12.15 14.13
CA THR A 127 -2.24 -13.22 14.00
C THR A 127 -3.12 -12.95 12.78
N GLY A 128 -2.80 -13.59 11.67
CA GLY A 128 -3.71 -13.72 10.53
C GLY A 128 -3.02 -13.59 9.16
N PRO A 129 -3.57 -14.19 8.10
CA PRO A 129 -3.06 -14.07 6.72
C PRO A 129 -2.90 -12.61 6.24
N ARG A 130 -3.61 -11.66 6.87
CA ARG A 130 -3.58 -10.21 6.57
C ARG A 130 -2.47 -9.43 7.29
N GLY A 131 -1.76 -10.01 8.25
CA GLY A 131 -0.67 -9.32 8.98
C GLY A 131 0.64 -9.22 8.19
N GLN A 132 0.72 -9.81 6.99
CA GLN A 132 1.96 -9.83 6.19
C GLN A 132 2.14 -8.58 5.35
N THR A 133 1.04 -7.91 4.97
CA THR A 133 1.03 -6.68 4.16
C THR A 133 1.03 -5.41 5.02
N ALA A 134 0.86 -5.51 6.33
CA ALA A 134 0.99 -4.36 7.22
C ALA A 134 2.44 -3.86 7.24
N ARG A 135 2.60 -2.53 7.28
CA ARG A 135 3.91 -1.89 7.49
C ARG A 135 4.47 -2.34 8.84
N LEU A 136 5.76 -2.68 8.85
CA LEU A 136 6.47 -2.99 10.09
C LEU A 136 6.64 -1.73 10.95
N THR A 137 6.41 -1.91 12.26
CA THR A 137 6.79 -0.95 13.30
C THR A 137 8.31 -0.80 13.39
N ASP A 138 8.78 0.25 14.07
CA ASP A 138 10.22 0.52 14.27
C ASP A 138 10.91 -0.64 14.97
N ASP A 139 10.28 -1.20 16.02
CA ASP A 139 10.81 -2.34 16.78
C ASP A 139 10.84 -3.62 15.95
N GLU A 140 9.79 -3.89 15.16
CA GLU A 140 9.74 -5.06 14.28
C GLU A 140 10.77 -4.97 13.15
N LEU A 141 10.94 -3.78 12.57
CA LEU A 141 11.94 -3.54 11.53
C LEU A 141 13.35 -3.68 12.09
N ALA A 142 13.62 -3.12 13.27
CA ALA A 142 14.90 -3.26 13.94
C ALA A 142 15.21 -4.74 14.26
N ALA A 143 14.23 -5.48 14.78
CA ALA A 143 14.38 -6.92 15.04
C ALA A 143 14.58 -7.73 13.74
N ALA A 144 13.91 -7.37 12.65
CA ALA A 144 14.08 -8.00 11.35
C ALA A 144 15.49 -7.75 10.78
N LEU A 145 15.95 -6.50 10.77
CA LEU A 145 17.27 -6.11 10.28
C LEU A 145 18.41 -6.71 11.11
N ALA A 146 18.21 -6.91 12.41
CA ALA A 146 19.17 -7.63 13.24
C ALA A 146 19.44 -9.07 12.75
N ASN A 147 18.48 -9.66 12.02
CA ASN A 147 18.59 -11.00 11.42
C ASN A 147 18.93 -10.97 9.91
N LEU A 148 19.16 -9.78 9.33
CA LEU A 148 19.47 -9.57 7.92
C LEU A 148 20.75 -8.70 7.81
N PRO A 149 21.92 -9.22 8.18
CA PRO A 149 23.13 -8.42 8.39
C PRO A 149 23.68 -7.75 7.11
N TYR A 150 23.28 -8.23 5.93
CA TYR A 150 23.66 -7.64 4.64
C TYR A 150 22.63 -6.63 4.10
N TRP A 151 21.53 -6.45 4.81
CA TRP A 151 20.47 -5.52 4.45
C TRP A 151 20.56 -4.27 5.32
N THR A 152 20.29 -3.13 4.72
CA THR A 152 20.26 -1.83 5.38
C THR A 152 19.02 -1.07 4.92
N GLY A 153 18.55 -0.10 5.70
CA GLY A 153 17.42 0.73 5.28
C GLY A 153 16.51 1.12 6.42
N GLY A 154 15.25 1.37 6.08
CA GLY A 154 14.24 1.87 7.01
C GLY A 154 12.83 1.54 6.51
N HIS A 155 11.81 2.15 7.09
CA HIS A 155 10.42 1.82 6.80
C HIS A 155 10.00 1.93 5.34
N ARG A 156 10.69 2.74 4.54
CA ARG A 156 10.35 2.92 3.12
C ARG A 156 10.88 1.81 2.23
N ALA A 157 12.06 1.29 2.56
CA ALA A 157 12.69 0.20 1.83
C ALA A 157 13.89 -0.31 2.62
N ILE A 158 14.21 -1.59 2.42
CA ILE A 158 15.51 -2.16 2.76
C ILE A 158 16.25 -2.54 1.49
N ARG A 159 17.58 -2.43 1.53
CA ARG A 159 18.48 -2.57 0.41
C ARG A 159 19.66 -3.45 0.75
N ARG A 160 20.12 -4.22 -0.23
CA ARG A 160 21.36 -4.99 -0.18
C ARG A 160 22.14 -4.75 -1.47
N THR A 161 23.42 -4.44 -1.33
CA THR A 161 24.34 -4.35 -2.47
C THR A 161 25.10 -5.66 -2.63
N VAL A 162 25.18 -6.14 -3.86
CA VAL A 162 25.88 -7.36 -4.26
C VAL A 162 26.94 -6.96 -5.29
N GLN A 163 28.18 -7.37 -5.06
CA GLN A 163 29.27 -7.16 -6.01
C GLN A 163 29.88 -8.52 -6.38
N LEU A 164 29.90 -8.84 -7.68
CA LEU A 164 30.38 -10.10 -8.24
C LEU A 164 30.94 -9.84 -9.65
N PRO A 165 31.90 -10.66 -10.13
CA PRO A 165 32.29 -10.61 -11.54
C PRO A 165 31.08 -10.65 -12.48
N GLU A 166 31.08 -9.88 -13.57
CA GLU A 166 29.89 -9.67 -14.41
C GLU A 166 29.20 -10.98 -14.85
N ASP A 167 29.99 -11.98 -15.24
CA ASP A 167 29.48 -13.29 -15.68
C ASP A 167 28.72 -14.02 -14.57
N ASN A 168 29.16 -13.85 -13.31
CA ASN A 168 28.54 -14.45 -12.14
C ASN A 168 27.33 -13.63 -11.68
N LEU A 169 27.42 -12.30 -11.75
CA LEU A 169 26.35 -11.40 -11.36
C LEU A 169 25.09 -11.65 -12.20
N GLY A 170 25.22 -11.82 -13.51
CA GLY A 170 24.08 -12.11 -14.39
C GLY A 170 23.30 -13.35 -13.96
N ARG A 171 24.00 -14.47 -13.73
CA ARG A 171 23.38 -15.74 -13.30
C ARG A 171 22.68 -15.63 -11.95
N VAL A 172 23.29 -14.89 -11.02
CA VAL A 172 22.72 -14.62 -9.70
C VAL A 172 21.43 -13.80 -9.81
N LEU A 173 21.44 -12.74 -10.62
CA LEU A 173 20.26 -11.90 -10.82
C LEU A 173 19.12 -12.68 -11.49
N GLU A 174 19.40 -13.55 -12.46
CA GLU A 174 18.39 -14.46 -13.03
C GLU A 174 17.80 -15.43 -12.00
N ARG A 175 18.60 -15.92 -11.04
CA ARG A 175 18.09 -16.74 -9.93
C ARG A 175 17.19 -15.93 -9.01
N ILE A 176 17.55 -14.68 -8.73
CA ILE A 176 16.75 -13.76 -7.90
C ILE A 176 15.43 -13.41 -8.59
N GLU A 177 15.41 -13.13 -9.89
CA GLU A 177 14.17 -12.84 -10.63
C GLU A 177 13.21 -14.04 -10.62
N ARG A 178 13.71 -15.28 -10.63
CA ARG A 178 12.86 -16.48 -10.49
C ARG A 178 12.13 -16.58 -9.15
N LEU A 179 12.50 -15.79 -8.14
CA LEU A 179 11.69 -15.68 -6.92
C LEU A 179 10.31 -15.08 -7.20
N ARG A 180 10.15 -14.34 -8.30
CA ARG A 180 8.83 -13.86 -8.76
C ARG A 180 7.87 -15.02 -9.03
N ASP A 181 8.36 -16.12 -9.59
CA ASP A 181 7.56 -17.31 -9.84
C ASP A 181 7.29 -18.10 -8.55
N GLU A 182 8.27 -18.17 -7.63
CA GLU A 182 8.16 -18.93 -6.37
C GLU A 182 7.29 -18.21 -5.32
N MET A 183 7.37 -16.88 -5.25
CA MET A 183 6.81 -16.06 -4.17
C MET A 183 5.79 -15.02 -4.67
N GLY A 184 5.56 -14.93 -5.97
CA GLY A 184 4.76 -13.85 -6.58
C GLY A 184 5.46 -12.48 -6.57
N ARG A 185 6.72 -12.40 -6.11
CA ARG A 185 7.47 -11.14 -5.97
C ARG A 185 8.99 -11.34 -6.08
N ALA A 186 9.68 -10.31 -6.56
CA ALA A 186 11.13 -10.22 -6.62
C ALA A 186 11.59 -8.80 -6.25
N PRO A 187 12.84 -8.62 -5.80
CA PRO A 187 13.40 -7.30 -5.51
C PRO A 187 13.48 -6.43 -6.77
N ASP A 188 13.47 -5.11 -6.57
CA ASP A 188 13.90 -4.17 -7.59
C ASP A 188 15.41 -4.19 -7.71
N VAL A 189 15.90 -4.34 -8.94
CA VAL A 189 17.32 -4.51 -9.24
C VAL A 189 17.83 -3.32 -10.03
N GLU A 190 18.77 -2.59 -9.44
CA GLU A 190 19.56 -1.59 -10.13
C GLU A 190 20.98 -2.13 -10.33
N ARG A 191 21.43 -2.26 -11.58
CA ARG A 191 22.76 -2.78 -11.92
C ARG A 191 23.67 -1.67 -12.43
N ASP A 192 24.89 -1.64 -11.92
CA ASP A 192 26.00 -0.81 -12.37
C ASP A 192 27.25 -1.68 -12.49
N GLY A 193 27.58 -2.09 -13.73
CA GLY A 193 28.70 -2.98 -14.02
C GLY A 193 28.66 -4.32 -13.28
N ASP A 194 29.65 -4.52 -12.41
CA ASP A 194 29.86 -5.71 -11.56
C ASP A 194 29.13 -5.61 -10.20
N THR A 195 28.32 -4.56 -10.02
CA THR A 195 27.59 -4.28 -8.79
C THR A 195 26.08 -4.21 -9.07
N ALA A 196 25.27 -4.75 -8.16
CA ALA A 196 23.82 -4.63 -8.18
C ALA A 196 23.28 -4.23 -6.81
N THR A 197 22.34 -3.28 -6.79
CA THR A 197 21.58 -2.92 -5.59
C THR A 197 20.19 -3.52 -5.69
N LEU A 198 19.86 -4.35 -4.70
CA LEU A 198 18.56 -4.97 -4.53
C LEU A 198 17.76 -4.13 -3.56
N THR A 199 16.57 -3.69 -3.95
CA THR A 199 15.65 -2.92 -3.11
C THR A 199 14.37 -3.71 -2.91
N VAL A 200 13.89 -3.84 -1.67
CA VAL A 200 12.60 -4.46 -1.37
C VAL A 200 11.74 -3.55 -0.49
N TYR A 201 10.48 -3.45 -0.89
CA TYR A 201 9.38 -2.83 -0.17
C TYR A 201 8.07 -3.29 -0.84
N THR A 202 6.97 -3.22 -0.12
CA THR A 202 5.66 -3.56 -0.67
C THR A 202 5.06 -2.32 -1.29
N ARG A 203 5.06 -2.27 -2.63
CA ARG A 203 4.65 -1.10 -3.42
C ARG A 203 3.26 -0.58 -3.06
N SER A 204 2.27 -1.47 -2.96
CA SER A 204 0.89 -1.12 -2.59
C SER A 204 0.75 -0.49 -1.20
N VAL A 205 1.77 -0.61 -0.36
CA VAL A 205 1.83 -0.09 1.01
C VAL A 205 2.82 1.08 1.12
N GLY A 206 3.72 1.26 0.15
CA GLY A 206 4.79 2.26 0.19
C GLY A 206 5.78 2.06 1.34
N ALA A 207 5.84 0.86 1.91
CA ALA A 207 6.64 0.57 3.09
C ALA A 207 7.12 -0.88 3.15
N VAL A 208 8.06 -1.13 4.05
CA VAL A 208 8.56 -2.47 4.38
C VAL A 208 7.52 -3.19 5.22
N THR A 209 7.13 -4.37 4.75
CA THR A 209 6.19 -5.28 5.40
C THR A 209 6.89 -6.60 5.74
N ARG A 210 6.15 -7.55 6.33
CA ARG A 210 6.70 -8.87 6.62
C ARG A 210 7.08 -9.63 5.33
N LEU A 211 6.34 -9.40 4.24
CA LEU A 211 6.63 -9.99 2.93
C LEU A 211 8.00 -9.57 2.41
N ASP A 212 8.41 -8.33 2.67
CA ASP A 212 9.71 -7.80 2.24
C ASP A 212 10.86 -8.44 3.02
N VAL A 213 10.66 -8.68 4.31
CA VAL A 213 11.63 -9.40 5.16
C VAL A 213 11.76 -10.86 4.71
N ASP A 214 10.66 -11.52 4.37
CA ASP A 214 10.69 -12.91 3.89
C ASP A 214 11.35 -13.01 2.50
N LEU A 215 11.06 -12.05 1.60
CA LEU A 215 11.75 -11.93 0.32
C LEU A 215 13.26 -11.70 0.51
N ALA A 216 13.65 -10.80 1.42
CA ALA A 216 15.06 -10.53 1.73
C ALA A 216 15.80 -11.79 2.21
N ARG A 217 15.17 -12.58 3.10
CA ARG A 217 15.73 -13.88 3.53
C ARG A 217 15.88 -14.86 2.37
N ARG A 218 14.89 -14.91 1.46
CA ARG A 218 14.94 -15.83 0.32
C ARG A 218 16.01 -15.42 -0.69
N VAL A 219 16.19 -14.12 -0.91
CA VAL A 219 17.29 -13.56 -1.69
C VAL A 219 18.63 -13.95 -1.07
N ASP A 220 18.79 -13.84 0.24
CA ASP A 220 20.02 -14.27 0.93
C ASP A 220 20.29 -15.76 0.71
N ALA A 221 19.27 -16.60 0.84
CA ALA A 221 19.39 -18.04 0.57
C ALA A 221 19.79 -18.31 -0.89
N ALA A 222 19.16 -17.63 -1.87
CA ALA A 222 19.50 -17.77 -3.28
C ALA A 222 20.94 -17.33 -3.59
N LEU A 223 21.41 -16.27 -2.94
CA LEU A 223 22.79 -15.78 -3.05
C LEU A 223 23.81 -16.77 -2.46
N ILE A 224 23.48 -17.40 -1.33
CA ILE A 224 24.32 -18.45 -0.73
C ILE A 224 24.33 -19.71 -1.61
N GLU A 225 23.18 -20.15 -2.11
CA GLU A 225 23.06 -21.28 -3.04
C GLU A 225 23.89 -21.04 -4.32
N ALA A 226 23.78 -19.84 -4.91
CA ALA A 226 24.57 -19.47 -6.07
C ALA A 226 26.06 -19.36 -5.73
N GLY A 227 26.41 -18.83 -4.56
CA GLY A 227 27.77 -18.82 -4.01
C GLY A 227 28.36 -20.23 -3.87
N ALA A 228 27.62 -21.15 -3.28
CA ALA A 228 28.00 -22.56 -3.16
C ALA A 228 28.13 -23.25 -4.53
N GLY A 229 27.29 -22.86 -5.50
CA GLY A 229 27.37 -23.31 -6.90
C GLY A 229 28.55 -22.72 -7.68
N MET A 230 29.12 -21.60 -7.26
CA MET A 230 30.32 -20.98 -7.86
C MET A 230 31.64 -21.60 -7.35
N TYR A 231 31.61 -22.36 -6.26
CA TYR A 231 32.76 -23.09 -5.71
C TYR A 231 32.69 -24.61 -5.91
N ALA A 232 31.66 -25.13 -6.61
CA ALA A 232 31.59 -26.54 -6.97
C ALA A 232 32.55 -26.84 -8.15
N PRO A 233 33.47 -27.81 -8.02
CA PRO A 233 34.54 -28.09 -9.00
C PRO A 233 34.04 -28.66 -10.33
#